data_AF-A0A7D5RTR8-F1
#
_entry.id   AF-A0A7D5RTR8-F1
#
_cell.length_a   1.000
_cell.length_b   1.000
_cell.length_c   1.000
_cell.angle_alpha   90.00
_cell.angle_beta   90.00
_cell.angle_gamma   90.00
#
_symmetry.space_group_name_H-M   'P 1'
#
loop_
_entity.id
_entity.type
_entity.pdbx_description
1 polymer ?
#
loop_
_entity_poly.entity_id
_entity_poly.type
_entity_poly.pdbx_seq_one_letter_code
_entity_poly.pdbx_strand_id
1 'polypeptide(L)' 'MHHASERGYCKIVEACLKNCLNLNTADLNGNLPLHMAVISGSLETVKLLVSEQSMNAQNKLKNPSSSSG' A
#
# COMPACT_ATOMS: atom_id res chain seq x y z
N MET A 1 -2.09 -3.34 -9.54
CA MET A 1 -2.39 -3.99 -8.25
C MET A 1 -3.82 -3.72 -7.80
N HIS A 2 -4.36 -2.52 -8.04
CA HIS A 2 -5.71 -2.10 -7.62
C HIS A 2 -6.80 -3.13 -7.90
N HIS A 3 -6.85 -3.73 -9.09
CA HIS A 3 -7.82 -4.80 -9.40
C HIS A 3 -7.67 -6.05 -8.52
N ALA A 4 -6.44 -6.47 -8.19
CA ALA A 4 -6.22 -7.62 -7.31
C ALA A 4 -6.61 -7.27 -5.86
N SER A 5 -6.35 -6.04 -5.43
CA SER A 5 -6.72 -5.56 -4.10
C SER A 5 -8.23 -5.40 -3.93
N GLU A 6 -8.91 -4.85 -4.94
CA GLU A 6 -10.37 -4.72 -4.98
C GLU A 6 -11.06 -6.09 -4.95
N ARG A 7 -10.49 -7.10 -5.60
CA ARG A 7 -11.03 -8.46 -5.59
C ARG A 7 -10.63 -9.30 -4.38
N GLY A 8 -9.76 -8.79 -3.51
CA GLY A 8 -9.25 -9.54 -2.35
C GLY A 8 -8.30 -10.69 -2.72
N TYR A 9 -7.56 -10.57 -3.83
CA TYR A 9 -6.66 -11.61 -4.31
C TYR A 9 -5.30 -11.57 -3.61
N CYS A 10 -5.28 -12.00 -2.34
CA CYS A 10 -4.11 -12.00 -1.45
C CYS A 10 -2.88 -12.67 -2.10
N LYS A 11 -3.06 -13.82 -2.75
CA LYS A 11 -1.96 -14.57 -3.40
C LYS A 11 -1.27 -13.78 -4.51
N ILE A 12 -2.04 -13.04 -5.31
CA ILE A 12 -1.50 -12.21 -6.39
C ILE A 12 -0.77 -11.01 -5.78
N VAL A 13 -1.36 -10.40 -4.76
CA VAL A 13 -0.77 -9.31 -3.98
C VAL A 13 0.58 -9.73 -3.40
N GLU A 14 0.68 -10.90 -2.77
CA GLU A 14 1.94 -11.46 -2.26
C GLU A 14 3.02 -11.63 -3.33
N ALA A 15 2.69 -12.25 -4.47
CA ALA A 15 3.65 -12.45 -5.55
C ALA A 15 4.13 -11.11 -6.15
N CYS A 16 3.22 -10.14 -6.22
CA CYS A 16 3.50 -8.77 -6.61
C CYS A 16 4.47 -8.08 -5.62
N LEU A 17 4.24 -8.21 -4.32
CA LEU A 17 5.09 -7.60 -3.28
C LEU A 17 6.54 -8.06 -3.33
N LYS A 18 6.78 -9.35 -3.67
CA LYS A 18 8.13 -9.88 -3.88
C LYS A 18 8.96 -9.13 -4.93
N ASN A 19 8.31 -8.40 -5.84
CA ASN A 19 8.99 -7.62 -6.88
C ASN A 19 9.30 -6.17 -6.45
N CYS A 20 9.34 -5.87 -5.15
CA CYS A 20 9.56 -4.51 -4.61
C CYS A 20 8.58 -3.48 -5.21
N LEU A 21 7.30 -3.85 -5.31
CA LEU A 21 6.29 -2.93 -5.83
C LEU A 21 6.06 -1.74 -4.91
N ASN A 22 5.99 -0.55 -5.51
CA ASN A 22 5.60 0.66 -4.80
C ASN A 22 4.11 0.65 -4.45
N LEU A 23 3.80 0.36 -3.19
CA LEU A 23 2.44 0.47 -2.63
C LEU A 23 1.95 1.92 -2.46
N ASN A 24 2.85 2.89 -2.68
CA ASN A 24 2.55 4.31 -2.63
C ASN A 24 2.09 4.88 -4.00
N THR A 25 1.88 4.02 -4.98
CA THR A 25 1.38 4.43 -6.30
C THR A 25 -0.14 4.58 -6.24
N ALA A 26 -0.60 5.80 -6.47
CA ALA A 26 -2.03 6.11 -6.59
C ALA A 26 -2.52 5.85 -8.03
N ASP A 27 -3.80 5.50 -8.16
CA ASP A 27 -4.47 5.35 -9.45
C ASP A 27 -4.85 6.71 -10.06
N LEU A 28 -5.57 6.71 -11.18
CA LEU A 28 -6.03 7.91 -11.90
C LEU A 28 -6.85 8.86 -11.00
N ASN A 29 -7.56 8.31 -10.02
CA ASN A 29 -8.36 9.05 -9.05
C ASN A 29 -7.57 9.48 -7.80
N GLY A 30 -6.26 9.23 -7.72
CA GLY A 30 -5.48 9.48 -6.51
C GLY A 30 -5.65 8.42 -5.41
N ASN A 31 -6.25 7.27 -5.74
CA ASN A 31 -6.51 6.21 -4.76
C ASN A 31 -5.36 5.20 -4.68
N LEU A 32 -4.88 4.91 -3.47
CA LEU A 32 -3.91 3.86 -3.22
C LEU A 32 -4.55 2.46 -3.32
N PRO A 33 -3.77 1.41 -3.61
CA PRO A 33 -4.27 0.03 -3.60
C PRO A 33 -4.87 -0.37 -2.25
N LEU A 34 -4.39 0.23 -1.15
CA LEU A 34 -4.96 0.06 0.19
C LEU A 34 -6.41 0.57 0.28
N HIS A 35 -6.74 1.71 -0.33
CA HIS A 35 -8.12 2.23 -0.33
C HIS A 35 -9.07 1.23 -0.97
N MET A 36 -8.68 0.64 -2.11
CA MET A 36 -9.49 -0.36 -2.81
C MET A 36 -9.72 -1.61 -1.95
N ALA A 37 -8.67 -2.09 -1.26
CA ALA A 37 -8.79 -3.25 -0.37
C ALA A 37 -9.75 -3.00 0.80
N VAL A 38 -9.76 -1.78 1.36
CA VAL A 38 -10.67 -1.37 2.42
C VAL A 38 -12.10 -1.24 1.90
N ILE A 39 -12.30 -0.59 0.74
CA ILE A 39 -13.63 -0.42 0.11
C ILE A 39 -14.24 -1.79 -0.23
N SER A 40 -13.42 -2.73 -0.67
CA SER A 40 -13.80 -4.12 -0.92
C SER A 40 -14.18 -4.88 0.37
N GLY A 41 -13.72 -4.44 1.55
CA GLY A 41 -13.89 -5.16 2.81
C GLY A 41 -12.92 -6.35 2.98
N SER A 42 -11.85 -6.39 2.19
CA SER A 42 -10.91 -7.52 2.15
C SER A 42 -9.84 -7.41 3.24
N LEU A 43 -10.19 -7.86 4.46
CA LEU A 43 -9.31 -7.75 5.64
C LEU A 43 -7.92 -8.39 5.45
N GLU A 44 -7.85 -9.58 4.83
CA GLU A 44 -6.58 -10.25 4.54
C GLU A 44 -5.65 -9.38 3.70
N THR A 45 -6.18 -8.80 2.62
CA THR A 45 -5.40 -7.94 1.72
C THR A 45 -4.97 -6.65 2.42
N VAL A 46 -5.85 -6.05 3.24
CA VAL A 46 -5.53 -4.86 4.04
C VAL A 46 -4.38 -5.14 4.99
N LYS A 47 -4.43 -6.25 5.74
CA LYS A 47 -3.36 -6.65 6.67
C LYS A 47 -2.02 -6.81 5.95
N LEU A 48 -2.03 -7.47 4.79
CA LEU A 48 -0.83 -7.70 3.97
C LEU A 48 -0.21 -6.38 3.48
N LEU A 49 -1.04 -5.49 2.93
CA LEU A 49 -0.61 -4.18 2.44
C LEU A 49 -0.06 -3.28 3.56
N VAL A 50 -0.71 -3.23 4.72
CA VAL A 50 -0.28 -2.42 5.88
C VAL A 50 1.06 -2.93 6.42
N SER A 51 1.22 -4.25 6.53
CA SER A 51 2.48 -4.86 6.98
C SER A 51 3.65 -4.42 6.10
N GLU A 52 3.47 -4.46 4.78
CA GLU A 52 4.49 -4.09 3.80
C GLU A 52 4.75 -2.57 3.77
N GLN A 53 3.71 -1.73 3.84
CA GLN A 53 3.87 -0.28 3.91
C GLN A 53 4.66 0.15 5.16
N SER A 54 4.39 -0.47 6.32
CA SER A 54 5.11 -0.18 7.56
C SER A 54 6.59 -0.57 7.47
N MET A 55 6.91 -1.69 6.83
CA MET A 55 8.29 -2.12 6.58
C MET A 55 9.05 -1.13 5.68
N ASN A 56 8.40 -0.63 4.63
CA ASN A 56 9.03 0.33 3.70
C ASN A 56 9.13 1.76 4.28
N ALA A 57 8.24 2.14 5.21
CA ALA A 57 8.25 3.44 5.87
C ALA A 57 9.48 3.65 6.77
N GLN A 58 10.17 2.59 7.20
CA GLN A 58 11.32 2.66 8.09
C GLN A 58 12.57 3.32 7.47
N ASN A 59 12.58 3.63 6.16
CA ASN A 59 13.70 4.34 5.51
C ASN A 59 13.37 5.80 5.10
N LYS A 60 12.21 6.35 5.51
CA LYS A 60 11.86 7.76 5.27
C LYS A 60 11.92 8.64 6.51
N LEU A 61 12.48 8.16 7.61
CA LEU A 61 12.80 8.96 8.81
C LEU A 61 14.27 9.41 8.82
N LYS A 62 14.73 10.01 7.72
CA LYS A 62 15.86 10.95 7.75
C LYS A 62 15.47 12.21 6.99
N ASN A 63 14.77 13.12 7.67
CA ASN A 63 15.38 14.39 8.07
C ASN A 63 14.40 15.21 8.94
N PRO A 64 14.85 15.74 10.10
CA PRO A 64 14.20 16.85 10.79
C PRO A 64 14.54 18.20 10.12
N SER A 65 13.66 19.20 10.29
CA SER A 65 13.76 20.64 9.90
C SER A 65 13.08 21.00 8.56
N SER A 66 12.32 22.10 8.39
CA SER A 66 11.82 23.20 9.24
C SER A 66 10.92 24.10 8.36
N SER A 67 10.22 25.08 8.96
CA SER A 67 9.38 26.16 8.40
C SER A 67 7.87 25.86 8.31
N SER A 68 6.95 26.68 8.81
CA SER A 68 6.97 27.98 9.50
C SER A 68 5.53 28.28 9.96
N GLY A 69 5.34 28.93 11.11
CA GLY A 69 4.04 29.38 11.61
C GLY A 69 3.93 29.39 13.13
#